data_AF-A0A151IC49-F1
#
_entry.id   AF-A0A151IC49-F1
#
_cell.length_a   1.000
_cell.length_b   1.000
_cell.length_c   1.000
_cell.angle_alpha   90.00
_cell.angle_beta   90.00
_cell.angle_gamma   90.00
#
_symmetry.space_group_name_H-M   'P 1'
#
loop_
_entity.id
_entity.type
_entity.pdbx_description
1 polymer ?
#
loop_
_entity_poly.entity_id
_entity_poly.type
_entity_poly.pdbx_seq_one_letter_code
_entity_poly.pdbx_strand_id
1 'polypeptide(L)'
;MNTVTTEEERKIFYFLKSQGCCLRCCFRFVGYRMSECYCKPSEFAAQLNYTDVKDDASVEKTTCIACLGVLQDKAQMNVVTKIAEKVREKDYDCMTFTCALTVPVSVKLREHILYAYMSKEMDIHESILNTLKTKLQNVKDIWKSFIIPQLEQATEKHADLSTPSPFLIEVLLMYADDEMIFKELINKHKGDNNKQKRKKCNYNKFSRKNVDTLLMEITDEQLMQHFTISQIVPKTHVYVDEILCSHNSIFIGGRYNKFSRKLSQTPWFINGEKKVETSVQDLLCNPIAEMVKAESIKFLSSGREDVDVRNIYGGRPFAIELLNPHMTNITNELLTCLTSSINQSTKQVQITANLKVLSRFDLKKLKEGENVKTKFYRALCVCRDVNGDLPQLECLNKLENIKIIQRTPLRVLHRRPLSPRTRIIYKMRARWAKSHELKKLLSTAAESTDMFFVLDVKTQAGTYVKEFVHGDFGRTKPNLCDFLNTEVDIVALDVTGINLKWP
;
A
#
# COMPACT_ATOMS: atom_id res chain seq x y z
N MET A 1 31.86 -16.25 -29.63
CA MET A 1 31.02 -16.74 -28.52
C MET A 1 31.68 -18.00 -28.00
N ASN A 2 32.51 -17.91 -26.96
CA ASN A 2 33.19 -19.09 -26.43
C ASN A 2 32.17 -19.89 -25.62
N THR A 3 31.66 -20.96 -26.21
CA THR A 3 30.91 -22.00 -25.51
C THR A 3 31.88 -22.69 -24.55
N VAL A 4 31.53 -22.70 -23.25
CA VAL A 4 32.29 -23.47 -22.24
C VAL A 4 32.36 -24.92 -22.71
N THR A 5 33.56 -25.49 -22.77
CA THR A 5 33.72 -26.88 -23.19
C THR A 5 33.26 -27.82 -22.07
N THR A 6 32.74 -28.99 -22.41
CA THR A 6 32.26 -30.00 -21.45
C THR A 6 33.31 -30.39 -20.40
N GLU A 7 34.60 -30.21 -20.72
CA GLU A 7 35.73 -30.46 -19.83
C GLU A 7 35.93 -29.33 -18.80
N GLU A 8 35.79 -28.07 -19.19
CA GLU A 8 35.85 -26.92 -18.27
C GLU A 8 34.67 -26.93 -17.29
N GLU A 9 33.47 -27.27 -17.78
CA GLU A 9 32.29 -27.45 -16.93
C GLU A 9 32.52 -28.50 -15.84
N ARG A 10 33.17 -29.62 -16.19
CA ARG A 10 33.53 -30.68 -15.24
C ARG A 10 34.56 -30.22 -14.23
N LYS A 11 35.62 -29.54 -14.66
CA LYS A 11 36.63 -28.98 -13.76
C LYS A 11 35.99 -28.05 -12.72
N ILE A 12 35.10 -27.16 -13.17
CA ILE A 12 34.40 -26.21 -12.29
C ILE A 12 33.49 -26.95 -11.31
N PHE A 13 32.74 -27.93 -11.80
CA PHE A 13 31.87 -28.75 -10.97
C PHE A 13 32.65 -29.43 -9.82
N TYR A 14 33.77 -30.09 -10.15
CA TYR A 14 34.59 -30.79 -9.15
C TYR A 14 35.29 -29.84 -8.18
N PHE A 15 35.75 -28.68 -8.67
CA PHE A 15 36.25 -27.62 -7.80
C PHE A 15 35.18 -27.17 -6.79
N LEU A 16 33.98 -26.82 -7.24
CA LEU A 16 32.91 -26.37 -6.34
C LEU A 16 32.51 -27.46 -5.34
N LYS A 17 32.47 -28.72 -5.79
CA LYS A 17 32.18 -29.87 -4.92
C LYS A 17 33.26 -30.04 -3.86
N SER A 18 34.54 -29.90 -4.20
CA SER A 18 35.65 -30.02 -3.24
C SER A 18 35.66 -28.89 -2.20
N GLN A 19 35.16 -27.71 -2.54
CA GLN A 19 34.97 -26.60 -1.60
C GLN A 19 33.70 -26.75 -0.72
N GLY A 20 32.89 -27.80 -0.90
CA GLY A 20 31.68 -28.05 -0.10
C GLY A 20 30.39 -27.42 -0.66
N CYS A 21 30.30 -27.20 -1.98
CA CYS A 21 29.03 -26.86 -2.62
C CYS A 21 28.10 -28.09 -2.73
N CYS A 22 26.80 -27.89 -2.51
CA CYS A 22 25.80 -28.90 -2.83
C CYS A 22 25.64 -29.03 -4.35
N LEU A 23 25.11 -30.18 -4.81
CA LEU A 23 24.93 -30.47 -6.24
C LEU A 23 24.13 -29.39 -6.98
N ARG A 24 23.02 -28.91 -6.38
CA ARG A 24 22.21 -27.83 -6.95
C ARG A 24 23.02 -26.54 -7.13
N CYS A 25 23.92 -26.22 -6.20
CA CYS A 25 24.84 -25.08 -6.37
C CYS A 25 25.88 -25.37 -7.47
N CYS A 26 26.48 -26.56 -7.51
CA CYS A 26 27.42 -26.89 -8.58
C CYS A 26 26.79 -26.70 -9.97
N PHE A 27 25.59 -27.25 -10.20
CA PHE A 27 24.87 -27.06 -11.47
C PHE A 27 24.51 -25.60 -11.75
N ARG A 28 24.14 -24.85 -10.71
CA ARG A 28 23.83 -23.42 -10.80
C ARG A 28 25.01 -22.57 -11.28
N PHE A 29 26.21 -22.82 -10.73
CA PHE A 29 27.42 -22.08 -11.10
C PHE A 29 27.95 -22.48 -12.49
N VAL A 30 27.79 -23.75 -12.88
CA VAL A 30 28.09 -24.22 -14.25
C VAL A 30 27.09 -23.63 -15.27
N GLY A 31 25.89 -23.27 -14.82
CA GLY A 31 24.89 -22.57 -15.64
C GLY A 31 23.86 -23.49 -16.28
N TYR A 32 23.64 -24.68 -15.73
CA TYR A 32 22.54 -25.55 -16.15
C TYR A 32 21.18 -24.88 -15.88
N ARG A 33 20.22 -25.08 -16.79
CA ARG A 33 18.88 -24.49 -16.69
C ARG A 33 17.74 -25.52 -16.68
N MET A 34 18.06 -26.80 -16.91
CA MET A 34 17.10 -27.89 -16.93
C MET A 34 16.50 -28.07 -15.52
N SER A 35 15.18 -28.17 -15.40
CA SER A 35 14.53 -28.29 -14.08
C SER A 35 14.93 -29.59 -13.38
N GLU A 36 15.20 -30.65 -14.14
CA GLU A 36 15.59 -31.97 -13.62
C GLU A 36 16.87 -31.89 -12.78
N CYS A 37 17.83 -31.03 -13.13
CA CYS A 37 19.08 -30.87 -12.38
C CYS A 37 18.89 -30.29 -10.98
N TYR A 38 17.75 -29.61 -10.75
CA TYR A 38 17.40 -29.03 -9.46
C TYR A 38 16.37 -29.86 -8.70
N CYS A 39 15.43 -30.50 -9.39
CA CYS A 39 14.46 -31.39 -8.72
C CYS A 39 15.12 -32.69 -8.25
N LYS A 40 16.02 -33.25 -9.05
CA LYS A 40 16.67 -34.55 -8.79
C LYS A 40 18.17 -34.50 -9.08
N PRO A 41 18.94 -33.72 -8.29
CA PRO A 41 20.33 -33.42 -8.59
C PRO A 41 21.23 -34.66 -8.69
N SER A 42 21.01 -35.68 -7.84
CA SER A 42 21.83 -36.89 -7.83
C SER A 42 21.57 -37.79 -9.05
N GLU A 43 20.30 -37.92 -9.48
CA GLU A 43 19.94 -38.64 -10.72
C GLU A 43 20.54 -37.93 -11.94
N PHE A 44 20.45 -36.60 -12.00
CA PHE A 44 21.02 -35.80 -13.10
C PHE A 44 22.55 -35.87 -13.15
N ALA A 45 23.22 -35.84 -11.99
CA ALA A 45 24.67 -36.03 -11.90
C ALA A 45 25.10 -37.39 -12.49
N ALA A 46 24.36 -38.45 -12.16
CA ALA A 46 24.63 -39.79 -12.67
C ALA A 46 24.45 -39.88 -14.20
N GLN A 47 23.42 -39.24 -14.76
CA GLN A 47 23.17 -39.19 -16.22
C GLN A 47 24.32 -38.52 -16.99
N LEU A 48 24.99 -37.53 -16.40
CA LEU A 48 26.11 -36.81 -17.02
C LEU A 48 27.49 -37.46 -16.76
N ASN A 49 27.51 -38.66 -16.18
CA ASN A 49 28.72 -39.40 -15.79
C ASN A 49 29.65 -38.61 -14.84
N TYR A 50 29.09 -37.88 -13.86
CA TYR A 50 29.86 -37.40 -12.72
C TYR A 50 30.08 -38.58 -11.74
N THR A 51 31.13 -39.36 -11.99
CA THR A 51 31.36 -40.70 -11.40
C THR A 51 31.61 -40.72 -9.89
N ASP A 52 32.07 -39.61 -9.31
CA ASP A 52 32.40 -39.51 -7.87
C ASP A 52 31.22 -39.06 -6.99
N VAL A 53 30.00 -38.98 -7.56
CA VAL A 53 28.80 -38.47 -6.86
C VAL A 53 28.02 -39.59 -6.12
N LYS A 54 28.45 -40.85 -6.23
CA LYS A 54 27.74 -42.02 -5.68
C LYS A 54 27.70 -42.10 -4.13
N ASP A 55 28.51 -41.32 -3.41
CA ASP A 55 28.57 -41.28 -1.93
C ASP A 55 27.80 -40.09 -1.29
N ASP A 56 26.63 -39.75 -1.85
CA ASP A 56 25.86 -38.52 -1.55
C ASP A 56 25.29 -38.43 -0.11
N ALA A 57 25.25 -39.54 0.64
CA ALA A 57 24.76 -39.55 2.03
C ALA A 57 25.65 -38.78 3.03
N SER A 58 26.90 -38.48 2.65
CA SER A 58 27.86 -37.74 3.48
C SER A 58 27.80 -36.22 3.27
N VAL A 59 27.50 -35.75 2.05
CA VAL A 59 27.52 -34.32 1.67
C VAL A 59 26.21 -33.60 2.04
N GLU A 60 25.10 -34.32 2.19
CA GLU A 60 23.87 -33.77 2.78
C GLU A 60 24.00 -33.46 4.29
N LYS A 61 25.03 -34.00 4.97
CA LYS A 61 25.24 -33.71 6.40
C LYS A 61 25.84 -32.32 6.65
N THR A 62 26.64 -31.81 5.71
CA THR A 62 27.36 -30.53 5.83
C THR A 62 26.62 -29.40 5.11
N THR A 63 26.59 -28.20 5.70
CA THR A 63 25.96 -27.04 5.09
C THR A 63 26.73 -26.57 3.85
N CYS A 64 26.02 -26.33 2.75
CA CYS A 64 26.59 -25.84 1.51
C CYS A 64 27.25 -24.46 1.69
N ILE A 65 28.53 -24.34 1.30
CA ILE A 65 29.31 -23.11 1.42
C ILE A 65 28.74 -21.95 0.59
N ALA A 66 28.04 -22.24 -0.50
CA ALA A 66 27.49 -21.22 -1.40
C ALA A 66 26.11 -20.72 -0.95
N CYS A 67 25.16 -21.64 -0.75
CA CYS A 67 23.75 -21.28 -0.47
C CYS A 67 23.34 -21.40 0.99
N LEU A 68 24.24 -21.79 1.90
CA LEU A 68 23.95 -21.93 3.33
C LEU A 68 22.81 -22.92 3.64
N GLY A 69 22.56 -23.86 2.74
CA GLY A 69 21.47 -24.82 2.84
C GLY A 69 20.15 -24.38 2.21
N VAL A 70 20.03 -23.17 1.65
CA VAL A 70 18.82 -22.75 0.92
C VAL A 70 18.43 -23.78 -0.16
N LEU A 71 19.38 -24.45 -0.80
CA LEU A 71 19.11 -25.47 -1.83
C LEU A 71 19.36 -26.92 -1.34
N GLN A 72 19.42 -27.17 -0.04
CA GLN A 72 19.61 -28.53 0.52
C GLN A 72 18.33 -29.04 1.17
N ASP A 73 17.99 -30.31 0.93
CA ASP A 73 16.71 -30.89 1.35
C ASP A 73 16.52 -30.85 2.87
N LYS A 74 17.60 -31.01 3.65
CA LYS A 74 17.58 -30.88 5.12
C LYS A 74 17.04 -29.53 5.62
N ALA A 75 17.40 -28.43 4.95
CA ALA A 75 16.88 -27.11 5.33
C ALA A 75 15.42 -26.94 4.89
N GLN A 76 14.97 -27.68 3.87
CA GLN A 76 13.63 -27.57 3.29
C GLN A 76 12.58 -28.46 3.95
N MET A 77 13.01 -29.56 4.58
CA MET A 77 12.13 -30.58 5.20
C MET A 77 11.01 -29.97 6.07
N ASN A 78 11.32 -28.88 6.79
CA ASN A 78 10.38 -28.21 7.68
C ASN A 78 9.77 -26.93 7.10
N VAL A 79 10.30 -26.41 5.99
CA VAL A 79 9.88 -25.12 5.42
C VAL A 79 8.48 -25.26 4.82
N VAL A 80 8.25 -26.30 4.02
CA VAL A 80 6.95 -26.58 3.39
C VAL A 80 5.87 -26.77 4.46
N THR A 81 6.15 -27.58 5.49
CA THR A 81 5.22 -27.83 6.60
C THR A 81 4.88 -26.54 7.35
N LYS A 82 5.88 -25.75 7.74
CA LYS A 82 5.66 -24.47 8.43
C LYS A 82 4.85 -23.49 7.59
N ILE A 83 5.12 -23.42 6.28
CA ILE A 83 4.37 -22.55 5.36
C ILE A 83 2.92 -23.04 5.29
N ALA A 84 2.70 -24.34 5.10
CA ALA A 84 1.36 -24.90 4.99
C ALA A 84 0.54 -24.72 6.28
N GLU A 85 1.15 -24.90 7.44
CA GLU A 85 0.54 -24.58 8.74
C GLU A 85 0.17 -23.10 8.83
N LYS A 86 1.07 -22.20 8.44
CA LYS A 86 0.82 -20.76 8.49
C LYS A 86 -0.29 -20.32 7.54
N VAL A 87 -0.33 -20.89 6.34
CA VAL A 87 -1.38 -20.61 5.34
C VAL A 87 -2.74 -21.09 5.84
N ARG A 88 -2.82 -22.27 6.47
CA ARG A 88 -4.05 -22.78 7.09
C ARG A 88 -4.48 -21.96 8.31
N GLU A 89 -3.54 -21.58 9.18
CA GLU A 89 -3.81 -20.72 10.34
C GLU A 89 -4.42 -19.38 9.92
N LYS A 90 -3.94 -18.82 8.81
CA LYS A 90 -4.38 -17.51 8.34
C LYS A 90 -5.71 -17.53 7.60
N ASP A 91 -6.12 -18.65 7.01
CA ASP A 91 -7.48 -18.83 6.46
C ASP A 91 -7.89 -17.77 5.41
N TYR A 92 -7.00 -17.47 4.45
CA TYR A 92 -7.36 -16.66 3.27
C TYR A 92 -8.15 -17.48 2.25
N ASP A 93 -9.26 -16.93 1.76
CA ASP A 93 -10.17 -17.59 0.80
C ASP A 93 -9.62 -17.69 -0.64
N CYS A 94 -8.40 -17.22 -0.89
CA CYS A 94 -7.80 -17.19 -2.22
C CYS A 94 -7.30 -18.57 -2.66
N MET A 95 -7.65 -19.00 -3.87
CA MET A 95 -7.20 -20.29 -4.42
C MET A 95 -5.79 -20.24 -5.02
N THR A 96 -5.30 -19.05 -5.36
CA THR A 96 -3.95 -18.88 -5.88
C THR A 96 -3.04 -18.17 -4.88
N PHE A 97 -1.73 -18.35 -5.00
CA PHE A 97 -0.73 -17.62 -4.22
C PHE A 97 0.46 -17.18 -5.06
N THR A 98 1.19 -16.18 -4.57
CA THR A 98 2.54 -15.81 -5.00
C THR A 98 3.50 -16.06 -3.85
N CYS A 99 4.62 -16.72 -4.12
CA CYS A 99 5.64 -16.99 -3.11
C CYS A 99 6.87 -16.09 -3.32
N ALA A 100 7.22 -15.33 -2.29
CA ALA A 100 8.42 -14.51 -2.24
C ALA A 100 9.41 -15.09 -1.23
N LEU A 101 10.66 -15.27 -1.67
CA LEU A 101 11.75 -15.74 -0.82
C LEU A 101 12.72 -14.60 -0.55
N THR A 102 12.99 -14.37 0.72
CA THR A 102 14.10 -13.59 1.22
C THR A 102 15.20 -14.54 1.66
N VAL A 103 16.42 -14.33 1.16
CA VAL A 103 17.61 -15.12 1.53
C VAL A 103 18.64 -14.22 2.22
N PRO A 104 19.54 -14.80 3.05
CA PRO A 104 20.63 -14.06 3.68
C PRO A 104 21.50 -13.38 2.64
N VAL A 105 21.98 -12.17 2.95
CA VAL A 105 22.84 -11.40 2.03
C VAL A 105 24.20 -12.06 1.84
N SER A 106 24.61 -12.89 2.80
CA SER A 106 25.85 -13.67 2.73
C SER A 106 25.84 -14.67 1.60
N VAL A 107 24.69 -15.15 1.13
CA VAL A 107 24.60 -16.05 -0.03
C VAL A 107 25.22 -15.38 -1.26
N LYS A 108 24.89 -14.11 -1.50
CA LYS A 108 25.46 -13.33 -2.61
C LYS A 108 26.95 -13.05 -2.40
N LEU A 109 27.37 -12.71 -1.18
CA LEU A 109 28.81 -12.54 -0.87
C LEU A 109 29.60 -13.82 -1.16
N ARG A 110 29.08 -14.98 -0.75
CA ARG A 110 29.69 -16.30 -0.96
C ARG A 110 29.80 -16.64 -2.44
N GLU A 111 28.82 -16.27 -3.25
CA GLU A 111 28.90 -16.38 -4.70
C GLU A 111 30.09 -15.61 -5.27
N HIS A 112 30.24 -14.35 -4.89
CA HIS A 112 31.37 -13.52 -5.33
C HIS A 112 32.72 -14.10 -4.89
N ILE A 113 32.84 -14.56 -3.64
CA ILE A 113 34.07 -15.18 -3.14
C ILE A 113 34.42 -16.44 -3.94
N LEU A 114 33.45 -17.32 -4.19
CA LEU A 114 33.70 -18.54 -4.96
C LEU A 114 34.16 -18.22 -6.39
N TYR A 115 33.57 -17.22 -7.05
CA TYR A 115 34.04 -16.79 -8.37
C TYR A 115 35.47 -16.24 -8.36
N ALA A 116 35.84 -15.44 -7.36
CA ALA A 116 37.19 -14.91 -7.22
C ALA A 116 38.22 -16.05 -7.07
N TYR A 117 37.92 -17.06 -6.25
CA TYR A 117 38.78 -18.23 -6.08
C TYR A 117 38.82 -19.15 -7.31
N MET A 118 37.70 -19.34 -8.01
CA MET A 118 37.68 -20.07 -9.28
C MET A 118 38.61 -19.42 -10.31
N SER A 119 38.62 -18.09 -10.39
CA SER A 119 39.51 -17.36 -11.30
C SER A 119 40.99 -17.58 -10.98
N LYS A 120 41.34 -17.70 -9.69
CA LYS A 120 42.72 -17.82 -9.23
C LYS A 120 43.26 -19.25 -9.30
N GLU A 121 42.46 -20.24 -8.89
CA GLU A 121 42.95 -21.61 -8.69
C GLU A 121 42.86 -22.49 -9.95
N MET A 122 42.06 -22.10 -10.94
CA MET A 122 41.74 -22.97 -12.07
C MET A 122 42.33 -22.53 -13.43
N ASP A 123 43.11 -21.44 -13.48
CA ASP A 123 43.65 -20.83 -14.71
C ASP A 123 42.59 -20.70 -15.83
N ILE A 124 41.35 -20.39 -15.43
CA ILE A 124 40.23 -20.23 -16.37
C ILE A 124 40.29 -18.83 -16.95
N HIS A 125 40.25 -18.73 -18.28
CA HIS A 125 40.26 -17.44 -18.98
C HIS A 125 39.07 -16.55 -18.56
N GLU A 126 39.32 -15.27 -18.32
CA GLU A 126 38.35 -14.29 -17.78
C GLU A 126 37.02 -14.24 -18.57
N SER A 127 37.08 -14.43 -19.90
CA SER A 127 35.90 -14.46 -20.77
C SER A 127 34.94 -15.62 -20.47
N ILE A 128 35.45 -16.77 -20.01
CA ILE A 128 34.65 -17.93 -19.60
C ILE A 128 33.98 -17.63 -18.27
N LEU A 129 34.72 -17.05 -17.31
CA LEU A 129 34.19 -16.66 -16.01
C LEU A 129 33.04 -15.65 -16.15
N ASN A 130 33.19 -14.65 -17.03
CA ASN A 130 32.14 -13.69 -17.33
C ASN A 130 30.91 -14.35 -17.99
N THR A 131 31.12 -15.35 -18.85
CA THR A 131 30.03 -16.16 -19.42
C THR A 131 29.31 -16.97 -18.34
N LEU A 132 30.01 -17.50 -17.35
CA LEU A 132 29.41 -18.23 -16.24
C LEU A 132 28.65 -17.31 -15.29
N LYS A 133 29.22 -16.15 -14.94
CA LYS A 133 28.55 -15.11 -14.13
C LYS A 133 27.22 -14.68 -14.76
N THR A 134 27.16 -14.55 -16.08
CA THR A 134 25.90 -14.22 -16.81
C THR A 134 24.92 -15.39 -16.92
N LYS A 135 25.40 -16.63 -16.86
CA LYS A 135 24.56 -17.84 -16.84
C LYS A 135 24.08 -18.23 -15.45
N LEU A 136 24.70 -17.72 -14.38
CA LEU A 136 24.37 -18.04 -12.99
C LEU A 136 22.88 -17.85 -12.72
N GLN A 137 22.21 -18.92 -12.30
CA GLN A 137 20.79 -18.85 -11.94
C GLN A 137 20.63 -18.27 -10.52
N ASN A 138 19.57 -17.49 -10.32
CA ASN A 138 19.25 -16.94 -9.00
C ASN A 138 18.88 -18.06 -8.03
N VAL A 139 19.47 -18.05 -6.84
CA VAL A 139 19.16 -19.03 -5.78
C VAL A 139 17.67 -19.10 -5.46
N LYS A 140 16.96 -17.97 -5.53
CA LYS A 140 15.52 -17.87 -5.23
C LYS A 140 14.68 -18.55 -6.31
N ASP A 141 15.06 -18.42 -7.57
CA ASP A 141 14.30 -18.99 -8.68
C ASP A 141 14.43 -20.51 -8.70
N ILE A 142 15.64 -21.03 -8.41
CA ILE A 142 15.87 -22.46 -8.23
C ILE A 142 15.09 -22.99 -7.02
N TRP A 143 15.13 -22.29 -5.89
CA TRP A 143 14.36 -22.69 -4.71
C TRP A 143 12.86 -22.79 -5.04
N LYS A 144 12.32 -21.79 -5.75
CA LYS A 144 10.92 -21.80 -6.18
C LYS A 144 10.58 -22.97 -7.10
N SER A 145 11.49 -23.37 -7.99
CA SER A 145 11.19 -24.39 -9.01
C SER A 145 10.84 -25.76 -8.42
N PHE A 146 11.44 -26.14 -7.30
CA PHE A 146 11.16 -27.43 -6.65
C PHE A 146 10.32 -27.32 -5.37
N ILE A 147 10.20 -26.13 -4.77
CA ILE A 147 9.36 -25.91 -3.58
C ILE A 147 7.92 -25.56 -3.94
N ILE A 148 7.68 -24.79 -5.01
CA ILE A 148 6.31 -24.40 -5.40
C ILE A 148 5.40 -25.63 -5.59
N PRO A 149 5.79 -26.69 -6.33
CA PRO A 149 4.94 -27.87 -6.48
C PRO A 149 4.59 -28.56 -5.14
N GLN A 150 5.54 -28.57 -4.19
CA GLN A 150 5.32 -29.11 -2.86
C GLN A 150 4.35 -28.24 -2.04
N LEU A 151 4.44 -26.91 -2.17
CA LEU A 151 3.51 -25.98 -1.55
C LEU A 151 2.12 -26.10 -2.13
N GLU A 152 1.97 -26.27 -3.44
CA GLU A 152 0.66 -26.47 -4.06
C GLU A 152 -0.03 -27.70 -3.50
N GLN A 153 0.70 -28.81 -3.38
CA GLN A 153 0.20 -30.03 -2.76
C GLN A 153 -0.13 -29.86 -1.27
N ALA A 154 0.73 -29.19 -0.50
CA ALA A 154 0.59 -29.08 0.95
C ALA A 154 -0.47 -28.04 1.39
N THR A 155 -0.77 -27.06 0.54
CA THR A 155 -1.71 -25.96 0.83
C THR A 155 -3.05 -26.09 0.13
N GLU A 156 -3.18 -27.00 -0.84
CA GLU A 156 -4.37 -27.13 -1.71
C GLU A 156 -4.69 -25.83 -2.47
N LYS A 157 -3.66 -25.04 -2.77
CA LYS A 157 -3.73 -23.78 -3.54
C LYS A 157 -2.76 -23.86 -4.72
N HIS A 158 -2.93 -23.00 -5.71
CA HIS A 158 -2.11 -23.00 -6.93
C HIS A 158 -1.19 -21.77 -7.00
N ALA A 159 0.04 -21.93 -7.49
CA ALA A 159 0.90 -20.79 -7.78
C ALA A 159 0.47 -20.15 -9.10
N ASP A 160 0.16 -18.85 -9.09
CA ASP A 160 -0.11 -18.12 -10.33
C ASP A 160 1.22 -17.67 -10.95
N LEU A 161 1.57 -18.29 -12.08
CA LEU A 161 2.80 -18.02 -12.84
C LEU A 161 2.61 -16.92 -13.91
N SER A 162 1.36 -16.55 -14.21
CA SER A 162 1.00 -15.64 -15.31
C SER A 162 0.70 -14.22 -14.83
N THR A 163 0.04 -14.12 -13.69
CA THR A 163 -0.25 -12.86 -12.99
C THR A 163 0.10 -12.99 -11.52
N PRO A 164 0.71 -11.98 -10.89
CA PRO A 164 0.93 -12.06 -9.44
C PRO A 164 -0.41 -12.19 -8.73
N SER A 165 -0.61 -13.33 -8.06
CA SER A 165 -1.75 -13.56 -7.20
C SER A 165 -1.83 -12.45 -6.14
N PRO A 166 -3.05 -12.00 -5.77
CA PRO A 166 -3.20 -11.02 -4.70
C PRO A 166 -2.86 -11.57 -3.32
N PHE A 167 -2.75 -12.90 -3.16
CA PHE A 167 -2.30 -13.56 -1.94
C PHE A 167 -0.79 -13.82 -1.99
N LEU A 168 -0.05 -13.19 -1.08
CA LEU A 168 1.41 -13.25 -0.99
C LEU A 168 1.83 -14.07 0.24
N ILE A 169 2.61 -15.11 0.00
CA ILE A 169 3.36 -15.87 1.00
C ILE A 169 4.81 -15.38 0.94
N GLU A 170 5.29 -14.74 2.00
CA GLU A 170 6.67 -14.26 2.10
C GLU A 170 7.43 -15.09 3.13
N VAL A 171 8.55 -15.68 2.69
CA VAL A 171 9.40 -16.56 3.49
C VAL A 171 10.73 -15.86 3.73
N LEU A 172 11.06 -15.61 5.00
CA LEU A 172 12.28 -14.93 5.40
C LEU A 172 13.27 -15.97 5.94
N LEU A 173 14.32 -16.25 5.16
CA LEU A 173 15.44 -17.06 5.61
C LEU A 173 16.57 -16.17 6.11
N MET A 174 17.07 -16.47 7.30
CA MET A 174 18.15 -15.76 7.96
C MET A 174 19.32 -16.70 8.26
N TYR A 175 20.50 -16.11 8.44
CA TYR A 175 21.72 -16.82 8.81
C TYR A 175 22.35 -16.10 10.01
N ALA A 176 22.69 -16.85 11.06
CA ALA A 176 23.11 -16.28 12.34
C ALA A 176 24.35 -15.39 12.24
N ASP A 177 25.28 -15.75 11.36
CA ASP A 177 26.58 -15.06 11.25
C ASP A 177 26.55 -13.87 10.24
N ASP A 178 25.42 -13.57 9.59
CA ASP A 178 25.33 -12.53 8.55
C ASP A 178 25.85 -11.18 9.05
N GLU A 179 25.31 -10.69 10.16
CA GLU A 179 25.70 -9.37 10.67
C GLU A 179 27.18 -9.29 11.00
N MET A 180 27.74 -10.36 11.57
CA MET A 180 29.15 -10.41 11.95
C MET A 180 30.04 -10.33 10.71
N ILE A 181 29.79 -11.20 9.72
CA ILE A 181 30.55 -11.27 8.46
C ILE A 181 30.55 -9.91 7.75
N PHE A 182 29.39 -9.24 7.68
CA PHE A 182 29.29 -7.96 6.98
C PHE A 182 29.81 -6.77 7.78
N LYS A 183 29.70 -6.77 9.10
CA LYS A 183 30.34 -5.74 9.94
C LYS A 183 31.86 -5.80 9.78
N GLU A 184 32.45 -6.99 9.76
CA GLU A 184 33.88 -7.17 9.49
C GLU A 184 34.28 -6.66 8.11
N LEU A 185 33.52 -7.03 7.07
CA LEU A 185 33.79 -6.60 5.69
C LEU A 185 33.72 -5.08 5.54
N ILE A 186 32.66 -4.45 6.07
CA ILE A 186 32.48 -2.99 6.01
C ILE A 186 33.60 -2.28 6.76
N ASN A 187 34.03 -2.78 7.92
CA ASN A 187 35.09 -2.17 8.71
C ASN A 187 36.45 -2.28 8.01
N LYS A 188 36.77 -3.42 7.40
CA LYS A 188 38.01 -3.61 6.64
C LYS A 188 38.04 -2.74 5.38
N HIS A 189 36.95 -2.70 4.60
CA HIS A 189 36.87 -1.89 3.38
C HIS A 189 36.89 -0.37 3.66
N LYS A 190 36.41 0.07 4.83
CA LYS A 190 36.54 1.47 5.31
C LYS A 190 37.99 1.85 5.62
N GLY A 191 38.87 0.88 5.89
CA GLY A 191 40.30 1.09 6.14
C GLY A 191 41.07 1.43 4.87
N ASP A 192 40.69 0.84 3.73
CA ASP A 192 41.43 0.94 2.46
C ASP A 192 41.05 2.17 1.61
N ASN A 193 39.85 2.74 1.78
CA ASN A 193 39.37 3.84 0.94
C ASN A 193 39.68 5.23 1.49
N ASN A 194 40.45 6.00 0.71
CA ASN A 194 40.92 7.36 0.98
C ASN A 194 39.82 8.33 1.47
N LYS A 195 40.19 9.21 2.42
CA LYS A 195 39.30 10.11 3.20
C LYS A 195 38.33 11.00 2.40
N GLN A 196 38.47 11.12 1.07
CA GLN A 196 37.65 11.99 0.22
C GLN A 196 36.29 11.40 -0.22
N LYS A 197 36.11 10.06 -0.26
CA LYS A 197 34.79 9.46 -0.58
C LYS A 197 33.81 9.39 0.61
N ARG A 198 34.23 9.87 1.79
CA ARG A 198 33.48 9.77 3.06
C ARG A 198 32.16 10.55 3.11
N LYS A 199 31.89 11.48 2.19
CA LYS A 199 30.72 12.38 2.25
C LYS A 199 29.46 11.92 1.50
N LYS A 200 29.45 10.77 0.80
CA LYS A 200 28.31 10.40 -0.08
C LYS A 200 27.52 9.14 0.25
N CYS A 201 27.95 8.26 1.15
CA CYS A 201 27.18 7.06 1.49
C CYS A 201 27.22 6.73 2.98
N ASN A 202 26.03 6.60 3.57
CA ASN A 202 25.81 6.34 4.99
C ASN A 202 25.97 4.83 5.28
N TYR A 203 27.18 4.29 5.12
CA TYR A 203 27.53 2.86 5.36
C TYR A 203 27.59 2.48 6.86
N ASN A 204 26.91 3.21 7.74
CA ASN A 204 26.98 2.97 9.19
C ASN A 204 25.92 2.01 9.72
N LYS A 205 25.02 1.50 8.86
CA LYS A 205 23.98 0.53 9.24
C LYS A 205 24.02 -0.67 8.29
N PHE A 206 24.00 -1.88 8.85
CA PHE A 206 23.80 -3.11 8.08
C PHE A 206 22.44 -3.03 7.38
N SER A 207 22.46 -3.08 6.05
CA SER A 207 21.27 -3.02 5.20
C SER A 207 21.60 -3.75 3.91
N ARG A 208 20.65 -4.52 3.38
CA ARG A 208 20.85 -5.26 2.11
C ARG A 208 21.31 -4.35 0.98
N LYS A 209 20.75 -3.14 0.89
CA LYS A 209 21.15 -2.15 -0.11
C LYS A 209 22.62 -1.76 0.01
N ASN A 210 23.12 -1.55 1.23
CA ASN A 210 24.51 -1.20 1.47
C ASN A 210 25.46 -2.34 1.09
N VAL A 211 25.04 -3.59 1.34
CA VAL A 211 25.77 -4.79 0.94
C VAL A 211 25.80 -4.93 -0.58
N ASP A 212 24.66 -4.77 -1.26
CA ASP A 212 24.60 -4.84 -2.71
C ASP A 212 25.50 -3.79 -3.37
N THR A 213 25.51 -2.55 -2.87
CA THR A 213 26.42 -1.50 -3.36
C THR A 213 27.89 -1.88 -3.13
N LEU A 214 28.22 -2.39 -1.94
CA LEU A 214 29.59 -2.82 -1.63
C LEU A 214 30.07 -3.96 -2.55
N LEU A 215 29.23 -4.97 -2.79
CA LEU A 215 29.56 -6.10 -3.66
C LEU A 215 29.71 -5.70 -5.14
N MET A 216 29.16 -4.56 -5.55
CA MET A 216 29.38 -4.01 -6.90
C MET A 216 30.70 -3.22 -7.01
N GLU A 217 31.27 -2.76 -5.89
CA GLU A 217 32.48 -1.93 -5.87
C GLU A 217 33.76 -2.71 -5.53
N ILE A 218 33.65 -3.82 -4.81
CA ILE A 218 34.79 -4.63 -4.36
C ILE A 218 35.38 -5.46 -5.51
N THR A 219 36.72 -5.53 -5.60
CA THR A 219 37.41 -6.38 -6.60
C THR A 219 37.62 -7.81 -6.10
N ASP A 220 37.89 -8.73 -7.03
CA ASP A 220 38.15 -10.15 -6.70
C ASP A 220 39.41 -10.27 -5.82
N GLU A 221 40.44 -9.45 -6.01
CA GLU A 221 41.64 -9.41 -5.17
C GLU A 221 41.34 -8.95 -3.74
N GLN A 222 40.52 -7.91 -3.59
CA GLN A 222 40.11 -7.41 -2.28
C GLN A 222 39.28 -8.46 -1.53
N LEU A 223 38.38 -9.15 -2.22
CA LEU A 223 37.62 -10.27 -1.64
C LEU A 223 38.56 -11.37 -1.12
N MET A 224 39.55 -11.77 -1.90
CA MET A 224 40.53 -12.80 -1.52
C MET A 224 41.48 -12.36 -0.40
N GLN A 225 41.74 -11.05 -0.25
CA GLN A 225 42.49 -10.52 0.90
C GLN A 225 41.67 -10.55 2.19
N HIS A 226 40.35 -10.38 2.09
CA HIS A 226 39.47 -10.30 3.25
C HIS A 226 38.93 -11.65 3.71
N PHE A 227 38.78 -12.62 2.80
CA PHE A 227 38.19 -13.93 3.07
C PHE A 227 38.99 -15.06 2.44
N THR A 228 39.27 -16.10 3.23
CA THR A 228 39.66 -17.41 2.71
C THR A 228 38.46 -18.34 2.58
N ILE A 229 38.54 -19.34 1.69
CA ILE A 229 37.47 -20.35 1.58
C ILE A 229 37.23 -21.04 2.93
N SER A 230 38.30 -21.37 3.65
CA SER A 230 38.23 -21.99 4.98
C SER A 230 37.50 -21.12 6.02
N GLN A 231 37.58 -19.80 5.94
CA GLN A 231 36.90 -18.87 6.85
C GLN A 231 35.40 -18.76 6.59
N ILE A 232 34.97 -19.00 5.35
CA ILE A 232 33.56 -18.91 5.00
C ILE A 232 32.83 -20.25 5.16
N VAL A 233 33.49 -21.36 5.52
CA VAL A 233 32.79 -22.64 5.73
C VAL A 233 31.67 -22.48 6.77
N PRO A 234 30.39 -22.72 6.39
CA PRO A 234 29.27 -22.47 7.28
C PRO A 234 29.17 -23.51 8.39
N LYS A 235 28.87 -23.03 9.60
CA LYS A 235 28.68 -23.89 10.78
C LYS A 235 27.24 -24.39 10.91
N THR A 236 26.28 -23.61 10.42
CA THR A 236 24.85 -23.90 10.52
C THR A 236 24.15 -23.67 9.19
N HIS A 237 22.97 -24.27 9.02
CA HIS A 237 22.09 -23.95 7.91
C HIS A 237 21.42 -22.59 8.15
N VAL A 238 20.85 -22.03 7.08
CA VAL A 238 19.80 -21.01 7.20
C VAL A 238 18.63 -21.54 8.03
N TYR A 239 17.94 -20.64 8.71
CA TYR A 239 16.70 -20.93 9.41
C TYR A 239 15.58 -20.01 8.90
N VAL A 240 14.35 -20.48 9.05
CA VAL A 240 13.15 -19.67 8.82
C VAL A 240 12.98 -18.74 10.00
N ASP A 241 13.14 -17.45 9.76
CA ASP A 241 12.92 -16.39 10.74
C ASP A 241 11.42 -16.09 10.86
N GLU A 242 10.79 -15.81 9.72
CA GLU A 242 9.37 -15.47 9.66
C GLU A 242 8.71 -16.00 8.38
N ILE A 243 7.43 -16.36 8.49
CA ILE A 243 6.54 -16.64 7.36
C ILE A 243 5.36 -15.68 7.48
N LEU A 244 5.24 -14.80 6.50
CA LEU A 244 4.18 -13.81 6.41
C LEU A 244 3.20 -14.22 5.32
N CYS A 245 1.92 -14.10 5.62
CA CYS A 245 0.84 -14.27 4.67
C CYS A 245 0.06 -12.97 4.65
N SER A 246 -0.14 -12.41 3.46
CA SER A 246 -0.86 -11.15 3.28
C SER A 246 -1.65 -11.14 2.00
N HIS A 247 -2.73 -10.36 1.98
CA HIS A 247 -3.55 -10.15 0.81
C HIS A 247 -3.54 -8.69 0.36
N ASN A 248 -3.51 -8.47 -0.95
CA ASN A 248 -3.65 -7.14 -1.53
C ASN A 248 -4.96 -6.47 -1.09
N SER A 249 -4.94 -5.15 -0.94
CA SER A 249 -6.15 -4.42 -0.57
C SER A 249 -7.26 -4.60 -1.62
N ILE A 250 -8.48 -4.76 -1.14
CA ILE A 250 -9.69 -4.65 -1.95
C ILE A 250 -10.37 -3.30 -1.67
N PHE A 251 -11.18 -2.84 -2.62
CA PHE A 251 -11.83 -1.54 -2.51
C PHE A 251 -13.34 -1.72 -2.65
N ILE A 252 -14.10 -1.22 -1.69
CA ILE A 252 -15.57 -1.21 -1.74
C ILE A 252 -16.05 0.22 -1.56
N GLY A 253 -17.07 0.64 -2.30
CA GLY A 253 -17.61 1.97 -2.13
C GLY A 253 -18.99 2.19 -2.72
N GLY A 254 -19.50 3.39 -2.48
CA GLY A 254 -20.87 3.77 -2.78
C GLY A 254 -21.11 5.24 -2.48
N ARG A 255 -22.37 5.62 -2.28
CA ARG A 255 -22.72 6.98 -1.89
C ARG A 255 -23.41 6.97 -0.55
N TYR A 256 -23.03 7.88 0.34
CA TYR A 256 -23.66 8.00 1.65
C TYR A 256 -24.43 9.31 1.77
N ASN A 257 -25.56 9.27 2.46
CA ASN A 257 -26.20 10.42 3.07
C ASN A 257 -25.80 10.48 4.54
N LYS A 258 -25.74 11.71 5.06
CA LYS A 258 -25.49 12.04 6.46
C LYS A 258 -26.62 12.96 6.91
N PHE A 259 -27.45 12.49 7.81
CA PHE A 259 -28.62 13.21 8.31
C PHE A 259 -28.37 13.95 9.63
N SER A 260 -27.37 13.49 10.40
CA SER A 260 -26.99 14.09 11.69
C SER A 260 -26.16 15.36 11.51
N ARG A 261 -26.45 16.40 12.31
CA ARG A 261 -25.62 17.61 12.48
C ARG A 261 -24.64 17.51 13.66
N LYS A 262 -24.50 16.33 14.25
CA LYS A 262 -23.60 16.08 15.40
C LYS A 262 -22.58 14.98 15.11
N LEU A 263 -22.45 14.58 13.84
CA LEU A 263 -21.63 13.46 13.39
C LEU A 263 -20.44 13.96 12.58
N SER A 264 -19.22 13.55 12.91
CA SER A 264 -18.05 13.83 12.06
C SER A 264 -17.97 12.85 10.89
N GLN A 265 -17.29 13.24 9.80
CA GLN A 265 -17.10 12.32 8.68
C GLN A 265 -16.11 11.19 9.02
N THR A 266 -15.03 11.52 9.72
CA THR A 266 -14.00 10.57 10.19
C THR A 266 -13.88 10.69 11.71
N PRO A 267 -13.33 9.67 12.41
CA PRO A 267 -13.08 9.75 13.84
C PRO A 267 -12.35 11.04 14.20
N TRP A 268 -12.87 11.76 15.20
CA TRP A 268 -12.35 13.06 15.59
C TRP A 268 -11.75 12.99 17.00
N PHE A 269 -10.43 13.02 17.04
CA PHE A 269 -9.65 13.05 18.27
C PHE A 269 -9.05 14.44 18.49
N ILE A 270 -9.02 14.89 19.74
CA ILE A 270 -8.25 16.05 20.19
C ILE A 270 -7.50 15.60 21.45
N ASN A 271 -6.18 15.68 21.44
CA ASN A 271 -5.32 15.23 22.55
C ASN A 271 -5.60 13.77 22.99
N GLY A 272 -5.89 12.89 22.04
CA GLY A 272 -6.23 11.48 22.31
C GLY A 272 -7.68 11.23 22.73
N GLU A 273 -8.45 12.27 23.07
CA GLU A 273 -9.86 12.12 23.47
C GLU A 273 -10.80 12.21 22.27
N LYS A 274 -11.75 11.29 22.21
CA LYS A 274 -12.78 11.24 21.17
C LYS A 274 -13.79 12.38 21.39
N LYS A 275 -13.90 13.31 20.45
CA LYS A 275 -14.81 14.48 20.55
C LYS A 275 -16.25 14.18 20.14
N VAL A 276 -16.45 13.14 19.34
CA VAL A 276 -17.77 12.62 18.99
C VAL A 276 -17.74 11.11 19.09
N GLU A 277 -18.82 10.53 19.61
CA GLU A 277 -18.90 9.10 19.91
C GLU A 277 -18.64 8.21 18.69
N THR A 278 -19.03 8.65 17.50
CA THR A 278 -18.88 7.89 16.25
C THR A 278 -18.71 8.83 15.06
N SER A 279 -18.50 8.27 13.87
CA SER A 279 -18.31 9.00 12.63
C SER A 279 -19.02 8.32 11.46
N VAL A 280 -19.18 9.03 10.35
CA VAL A 280 -19.67 8.43 9.09
C VAL A 280 -18.81 7.24 8.70
N GLN A 281 -17.48 7.38 8.80
CA GLN A 281 -16.54 6.29 8.56
C GLN A 281 -16.85 5.09 9.46
N ASP A 282 -16.98 5.26 10.77
CA ASP A 282 -17.22 4.13 11.69
C ASP A 282 -18.54 3.40 11.35
N LEU A 283 -19.61 4.17 11.15
CA LEU A 283 -20.95 3.63 10.88
C LEU A 283 -21.06 2.88 9.54
N LEU A 284 -20.26 3.27 8.54
CA LEU A 284 -20.27 2.63 7.22
C LEU A 284 -19.21 1.53 7.11
N CYS A 285 -18.00 1.78 7.62
CA CYS A 285 -16.82 0.97 7.30
C CYS A 285 -16.67 -0.23 8.22
N ASN A 286 -17.05 -0.13 9.50
CA ASN A 286 -16.85 -1.23 10.45
C ASN A 286 -17.62 -2.49 10.01
N PRO A 287 -18.93 -2.42 9.63
CA PRO A 287 -19.64 -3.59 9.15
C PRO A 287 -19.05 -4.18 7.86
N ILE A 288 -18.49 -3.33 7.00
CA ILE A 288 -17.84 -3.78 5.76
C ILE A 288 -16.51 -4.47 6.05
N ALA A 289 -15.71 -3.93 6.97
CA ALA A 289 -14.44 -4.51 7.40
C ALA A 289 -14.62 -5.85 8.11
N GLU A 290 -15.62 -5.94 8.98
CA GLU A 290 -15.99 -7.18 9.66
C GLU A 290 -16.40 -8.27 8.68
N MET A 291 -17.22 -7.92 7.67
CA MET A 291 -17.66 -8.87 6.63
C MET A 291 -16.48 -9.50 5.88
N VAL A 292 -15.51 -8.69 5.45
CA VAL A 292 -14.34 -9.20 4.70
C VAL A 292 -13.20 -9.68 5.59
N LYS A 293 -13.37 -9.59 6.92
CA LYS A 293 -12.31 -9.80 7.93
C LYS A 293 -11.03 -9.02 7.62
N ALA A 294 -11.18 -7.73 7.29
CA ALA A 294 -10.03 -6.85 7.04
C ALA A 294 -9.30 -6.52 8.35
N GLU A 295 -7.98 -6.46 8.29
CA GLU A 295 -7.15 -6.09 9.44
C GLU A 295 -7.29 -4.61 9.80
N SER A 296 -7.42 -3.76 8.78
CA SER A 296 -7.62 -2.32 8.95
C SER A 296 -8.23 -1.70 7.70
N ILE A 297 -8.62 -0.42 7.79
CA ILE A 297 -9.27 0.29 6.69
C ILE A 297 -8.65 1.66 6.44
N LYS A 298 -8.75 2.14 5.20
CA LYS A 298 -8.57 3.55 4.86
C LYS A 298 -9.82 4.08 4.16
N PHE A 299 -10.40 5.13 4.72
CA PHE A 299 -11.58 5.78 4.17
C PHE A 299 -11.20 6.88 3.19
N LEU A 300 -11.82 6.86 2.01
CA LEU A 300 -11.69 7.87 0.98
C LEU A 300 -13.07 8.43 0.65
N SER A 301 -13.15 9.73 0.37
CA SER A 301 -14.40 10.35 -0.08
C SER A 301 -14.13 11.50 -1.02
N SER A 302 -15.09 11.82 -1.89
CA SER A 302 -14.98 12.95 -2.81
C SER A 302 -15.26 14.27 -2.07
N GLY A 303 -14.30 14.69 -1.25
CA GLY A 303 -14.38 15.84 -0.35
C GLY A 303 -15.06 15.53 0.99
N ARG A 304 -15.25 16.57 1.81
CA ARG A 304 -15.75 16.46 3.19
C ARG A 304 -16.77 17.55 3.51
N GLU A 305 -17.66 17.24 4.45
CA GLU A 305 -18.53 18.21 5.13
C GLU A 305 -18.15 18.40 6.61
N ASP A 306 -18.51 19.56 7.17
CA ASP A 306 -18.36 19.84 8.60
C ASP A 306 -19.31 18.96 9.44
N VAL A 307 -19.08 18.90 10.76
CA VAL A 307 -19.87 18.08 11.71
C VAL A 307 -21.36 18.46 11.67
N ASP A 308 -21.63 19.76 11.60
CA ASP A 308 -22.96 20.38 11.61
C ASP A 308 -23.66 20.41 10.24
N VAL A 309 -23.00 19.92 9.19
CA VAL A 309 -23.52 19.91 7.82
C VAL A 309 -24.11 18.55 7.47
N ARG A 310 -25.31 18.53 6.91
CA ARG A 310 -25.91 17.29 6.36
C ARG A 310 -25.46 17.09 4.92
N ASN A 311 -25.52 15.85 4.47
CA ASN A 311 -25.30 15.49 3.08
C ASN A 311 -26.46 14.61 2.63
N ILE A 312 -27.27 15.09 1.70
CA ILE A 312 -28.59 14.55 1.41
C ILE A 312 -28.79 14.28 -0.10
N TYR A 313 -29.98 13.79 -0.44
CA TYR A 313 -30.37 13.40 -1.80
C TYR A 313 -29.44 12.33 -2.37
N GLY A 314 -28.73 12.62 -3.47
CA GLY A 314 -27.85 11.67 -4.16
C GLY A 314 -26.59 11.29 -3.37
N GLY A 315 -26.31 11.95 -2.25
CA GLY A 315 -25.23 11.57 -1.34
C GLY A 315 -23.83 11.81 -1.87
N ARG A 316 -22.85 11.51 -1.01
CA ARG A 316 -21.43 11.73 -1.24
C ARG A 316 -20.75 10.42 -1.63
N PRO A 317 -20.02 10.41 -2.75
CA PRO A 317 -19.11 9.33 -3.13
C PRO A 317 -18.09 9.02 -2.05
N PHE A 318 -17.97 7.75 -1.67
CA PHE A 318 -16.95 7.24 -0.78
C PHE A 318 -16.42 5.88 -1.23
N ALA A 319 -15.17 5.60 -0.92
CA ALA A 319 -14.52 4.32 -1.10
C ALA A 319 -13.79 3.93 0.19
N ILE A 320 -13.65 2.64 0.42
CA ILE A 320 -12.95 2.05 1.55
C ILE A 320 -11.89 1.13 0.97
N GLU A 321 -10.63 1.38 1.29
CA GLU A 321 -9.56 0.41 1.10
C GLU A 321 -9.56 -0.52 2.32
N LEU A 322 -9.83 -1.80 2.07
CA LEU A 322 -9.87 -2.86 3.08
C LEU A 322 -8.50 -3.56 3.02
N LEU A 323 -7.71 -3.38 4.06
CA LEU A 323 -6.32 -3.85 4.13
C LEU A 323 -6.29 -5.29 4.62
N ASN A 324 -5.52 -6.12 3.91
CA ASN A 324 -5.29 -7.51 4.26
C ASN A 324 -6.60 -8.31 4.52
N PRO A 325 -7.58 -8.28 3.60
CA PRO A 325 -8.86 -8.99 3.79
C PRO A 325 -8.64 -10.51 3.74
N HIS A 326 -9.36 -11.25 4.57
CA HIS A 326 -9.34 -12.73 4.53
C HIS A 326 -10.48 -13.31 3.69
N MET A 327 -11.51 -12.51 3.40
CA MET A 327 -12.59 -12.86 2.48
C MET A 327 -12.62 -11.86 1.31
N THR A 328 -12.45 -12.38 0.11
CA THR A 328 -12.34 -11.61 -1.14
C THR A 328 -13.38 -12.01 -2.18
N ASN A 329 -14.04 -13.15 -2.02
CA ASN A 329 -15.18 -13.54 -2.84
C ASN A 329 -16.44 -12.74 -2.48
N ILE A 330 -16.59 -11.56 -3.09
CA ILE A 330 -17.66 -10.61 -2.78
C ILE A 330 -18.67 -10.56 -3.92
N THR A 331 -19.87 -11.07 -3.67
CA THR A 331 -20.98 -11.06 -4.63
C THR A 331 -21.85 -9.81 -4.51
N ASN A 332 -22.63 -9.50 -5.55
CA ASN A 332 -23.54 -8.35 -5.55
C ASN A 332 -24.69 -8.54 -4.54
N GLU A 333 -25.12 -9.78 -4.33
CA GLU A 333 -26.14 -10.15 -3.35
C GLU A 333 -25.64 -9.85 -1.93
N LEU A 334 -24.39 -10.22 -1.63
CA LEU A 334 -23.75 -9.92 -0.35
C LEU A 334 -23.66 -8.41 -0.10
N LEU A 335 -23.23 -7.64 -1.10
CA LEU A 335 -23.16 -6.18 -1.04
C LEU A 335 -24.54 -5.53 -0.83
N THR A 336 -25.59 -6.11 -1.42
CA THR A 336 -26.97 -5.63 -1.25
C THR A 336 -27.49 -5.92 0.16
N CYS A 337 -27.28 -7.13 0.68
CA CYS A 337 -27.62 -7.48 2.06
C CYS A 337 -26.88 -6.60 3.08
N LEU A 338 -25.58 -6.36 2.86
CA LEU A 338 -24.77 -5.52 3.71
C LEU A 338 -25.23 -4.05 3.68
N THR A 339 -25.58 -3.54 2.50
CA THR A 339 -26.18 -2.20 2.35
C THR A 339 -27.46 -2.07 3.19
N SER A 340 -28.35 -3.06 3.11
CA SER A 340 -29.59 -3.10 3.90
C SER A 340 -29.32 -3.15 5.41
N SER A 341 -28.39 -4.00 5.85
CA SER A 341 -28.00 -4.11 7.26
C SER A 341 -27.45 -2.79 7.82
N ILE A 342 -26.54 -2.13 7.11
CA ILE A 342 -25.97 -0.82 7.50
C ILE A 342 -27.08 0.24 7.57
N ASN A 343 -27.99 0.26 6.59
CA ASN A 343 -29.07 1.24 6.56
C ASN A 343 -30.11 1.02 7.67
N GLN A 344 -30.23 -0.20 8.20
CA GLN A 344 -31.10 -0.53 9.32
C GLN A 344 -30.43 -0.28 10.68
N SER A 345 -29.10 -0.39 10.77
CA SER A 345 -28.36 -0.23 12.03
C SER A 345 -28.28 1.21 12.52
N THR A 346 -28.49 2.21 11.66
CA THR A 346 -28.39 3.62 12.04
C THR A 346 -29.33 4.53 11.25
N LYS A 347 -29.85 5.56 11.92
CA LYS A 347 -30.61 6.65 11.29
C LYS A 347 -29.75 7.86 10.93
N GLN A 348 -28.47 7.86 11.32
CA GLN A 348 -27.59 9.02 11.14
C GLN A 348 -26.96 9.08 9.75
N VAL A 349 -26.73 7.93 9.12
CA VAL A 349 -26.19 7.79 7.77
C VAL A 349 -26.96 6.73 7.00
N GLN A 350 -27.01 6.84 5.68
CA GLN A 350 -27.54 5.80 4.81
C GLN A 350 -26.73 5.70 3.54
N ILE A 351 -26.48 4.49 3.06
CA ILE A 351 -25.97 4.22 1.73
C ILE A 351 -27.14 4.39 0.74
N THR A 352 -26.99 5.29 -0.23
CA THR A 352 -28.07 5.67 -1.18
C THR A 352 -28.09 4.87 -2.47
N ALA A 353 -27.02 4.14 -2.77
CA ALA A 353 -26.91 3.23 -3.90
C ALA A 353 -26.10 2.02 -3.46
N ASN A 354 -26.42 0.84 -4.00
CA ASN A 354 -25.73 -0.41 -3.64
C ASN A 354 -24.20 -0.24 -3.69
N LEU A 355 -23.54 -0.80 -2.68
CA LEU A 355 -22.09 -0.89 -2.64
C LEU A 355 -21.58 -1.65 -3.88
N LYS A 356 -20.38 -1.30 -4.33
CA LYS A 356 -19.68 -1.97 -5.42
C LYS A 356 -18.24 -2.25 -5.02
N VAL A 357 -17.69 -3.36 -5.52
CA VAL A 357 -16.24 -3.54 -5.59
C VAL A 357 -15.68 -2.57 -6.62
N LEU A 358 -14.61 -1.86 -6.27
CA LEU A 358 -14.07 -0.75 -7.04
C LEU A 358 -12.73 -1.12 -7.68
N SER A 359 -12.54 -0.64 -8.90
CA SER A 359 -11.26 -0.70 -9.59
C SER A 359 -10.37 0.50 -9.23
N ARG A 360 -9.07 0.41 -9.58
CA ARG A 360 -8.15 1.56 -9.48
C ARG A 360 -8.63 2.78 -10.29
N PHE A 361 -9.35 2.54 -11.39
CA PHE A 361 -9.93 3.61 -12.22
C PHE A 361 -11.04 4.36 -11.48
N ASP A 362 -11.86 3.65 -10.71
CA ASP A 362 -12.92 4.27 -9.90
C ASP A 362 -12.32 5.14 -8.79
N LEU A 363 -11.23 4.70 -8.16
CA LEU A 363 -10.49 5.49 -7.16
C LEU A 363 -9.92 6.78 -7.76
N LYS A 364 -9.38 6.71 -8.97
CA LYS A 364 -8.87 7.88 -9.70
C LYS A 364 -10.00 8.89 -9.96
N LYS A 365 -11.15 8.42 -10.47
CA LYS A 365 -12.35 9.26 -10.67
C LYS A 365 -12.86 9.90 -9.39
N LEU A 366 -12.84 9.17 -8.26
CA LEU A 366 -13.25 9.69 -6.96
C LEU A 366 -12.40 10.91 -6.56
N LYS A 367 -11.08 10.78 -6.70
CA LYS A 367 -10.08 11.82 -6.38
C LYS A 367 -10.13 13.03 -7.32
N GLU A 368 -10.32 12.80 -8.62
CA GLU A 368 -10.56 13.88 -9.59
C GLU A 368 -11.86 14.63 -9.27
N GLY A 369 -12.89 13.88 -8.86
CA GLY A 369 -14.19 14.39 -8.45
C GLY A 369 -14.13 15.42 -7.33
N GLU A 370 -13.21 15.25 -6.38
CA GLU A 370 -13.04 16.14 -5.24
C GLU A 370 -12.64 17.55 -5.69
N ASN A 371 -11.69 17.64 -6.62
CA ASN A 371 -11.04 18.90 -7.00
C ASN A 371 -11.74 19.65 -8.14
N VAL A 372 -12.49 18.94 -9.00
CA VAL A 372 -12.97 19.51 -10.26
C VAL A 372 -14.49 19.69 -10.27
N LYS A 373 -15.24 18.75 -9.68
CA LYS A 373 -16.69 18.73 -9.89
C LYS A 373 -17.39 19.78 -9.05
N THR A 374 -18.46 20.35 -9.59
CA THR A 374 -19.29 21.33 -8.90
C THR A 374 -20.12 20.70 -7.79
N LYS A 375 -20.39 21.48 -6.74
CA LYS A 375 -21.15 21.06 -5.56
C LYS A 375 -22.39 21.95 -5.43
N PHE A 376 -23.47 21.36 -4.92
CA PHE A 376 -24.74 22.02 -4.68
C PHE A 376 -25.00 22.02 -3.18
N TYR A 377 -25.49 23.16 -2.70
CA TYR A 377 -25.79 23.37 -1.30
C TYR A 377 -27.14 24.03 -1.14
N ARG A 378 -27.75 23.79 0.02
CA ARG A 378 -28.88 24.56 0.54
C ARG A 378 -28.49 25.10 1.91
N ALA A 379 -28.50 26.42 2.04
CA ALA A 379 -28.30 27.11 3.30
C ALA A 379 -29.61 27.70 3.80
N LEU A 380 -29.84 27.61 5.10
CA LEU A 380 -30.78 28.47 5.80
C LEU A 380 -29.97 29.64 6.36
N CYS A 381 -30.31 30.84 5.92
CA CYS A 381 -29.64 32.08 6.29
C CYS A 381 -30.59 32.97 7.08
N VAL A 382 -30.03 33.90 7.84
CA VAL A 382 -30.74 34.93 8.58
C VAL A 382 -30.11 36.28 8.31
N CYS A 383 -30.93 37.29 8.04
CA CYS A 383 -30.51 38.68 8.00
C CYS A 383 -30.50 39.23 9.44
N ARG A 384 -29.36 39.72 9.92
CA ARG A 384 -29.22 40.37 11.22
C ARG A 384 -29.30 41.89 11.06
N ASP A 385 -29.72 42.56 12.13
CA ASP A 385 -29.70 44.02 12.27
C ASP A 385 -30.35 44.79 11.10
N VAL A 386 -31.49 44.26 10.62
CA VAL A 386 -32.27 44.92 9.56
C VAL A 386 -32.95 46.16 10.13
N ASN A 387 -32.28 47.30 10.00
CA ASN A 387 -32.83 48.62 10.30
C ASN A 387 -33.58 49.14 9.05
N GLY A 388 -34.79 48.63 8.78
CA GLY A 388 -35.62 49.06 7.65
C GLY A 388 -36.31 47.92 6.92
N ASP A 389 -36.55 48.10 5.62
CA ASP A 389 -37.17 47.08 4.77
C ASP A 389 -36.24 45.88 4.56
N LEU A 390 -36.85 44.69 4.48
CA LEU A 390 -36.11 43.47 4.17
C LEU A 390 -35.44 43.55 2.78
N PRO A 391 -34.22 43.01 2.61
CA PRO A 391 -33.51 43.09 1.35
C PRO A 391 -34.20 42.31 0.22
N GLN A 392 -34.12 42.82 -1.01
CA GLN A 392 -34.69 42.15 -2.18
C GLN A 392 -33.83 40.95 -2.61
N LEU A 393 -34.25 39.74 -2.22
CA LEU A 393 -33.51 38.51 -2.52
C LEU A 393 -33.49 38.17 -4.02
N GLU A 394 -34.42 38.71 -4.82
CA GLU A 394 -34.53 38.47 -6.26
C GLU A 394 -33.30 38.96 -7.03
N CYS A 395 -32.54 39.91 -6.49
CA CYS A 395 -31.29 40.36 -7.10
C CYS A 395 -30.28 39.21 -7.19
N LEU A 396 -30.20 38.34 -6.17
CA LEU A 396 -29.30 37.20 -6.13
C LEU A 396 -29.62 36.17 -7.22
N ASN A 397 -30.89 36.02 -7.56
CA ASN A 397 -31.36 35.06 -8.57
C ASN A 397 -30.91 35.40 -9.99
N LYS A 398 -30.51 36.66 -10.23
CA LYS A 398 -30.01 37.14 -11.53
C LYS A 398 -28.49 36.99 -11.67
N LEU A 399 -27.79 36.67 -10.59
CA LEU A 399 -26.33 36.57 -10.60
C LEU A 399 -25.87 35.16 -10.98
N GLU A 400 -25.00 35.09 -11.98
CA GLU A 400 -24.38 33.84 -12.44
C GLU A 400 -22.87 34.02 -12.64
N ASN A 401 -22.12 32.93 -12.47
CA ASN A 401 -20.66 32.88 -12.66
C ASN A 401 -19.87 33.97 -11.91
N ILE A 402 -20.30 34.29 -10.69
CA ILE A 402 -19.64 35.29 -9.84
C ILE A 402 -18.27 34.78 -9.40
N LYS A 403 -17.23 35.58 -9.63
CA LYS A 403 -15.91 35.35 -9.06
C LYS A 403 -15.84 35.93 -7.66
N ILE A 404 -15.44 35.12 -6.69
CA ILE A 404 -15.17 35.53 -5.32
C ILE A 404 -13.72 35.22 -4.95
N ILE A 405 -13.14 36.00 -4.04
CA ILE A 405 -11.83 35.76 -3.46
C ILE A 405 -12.04 35.35 -2.01
N GLN A 406 -11.66 34.12 -1.68
CA GLN A 406 -11.73 33.58 -0.31
C GLN A 406 -10.33 33.43 0.25
N ARG A 407 -10.01 34.18 1.31
CA ARG A 407 -8.86 33.84 2.17
C ARG A 407 -9.18 32.55 2.93
N THR A 408 -8.16 31.80 3.35
CA THR A 408 -8.34 30.63 4.21
C THR A 408 -9.19 31.05 5.44
N PRO A 409 -10.36 30.41 5.68
CA PRO A 409 -11.26 30.82 6.76
C PRO A 409 -10.62 30.78 8.13
N LEU A 410 -10.98 31.73 9.01
CA LEU A 410 -10.42 31.81 10.37
C LEU A 410 -10.48 30.48 11.11
N ARG A 411 -11.65 29.82 11.09
CA ARG A 411 -11.90 28.56 11.80
C ARG A 411 -11.08 27.35 11.32
N VAL A 412 -10.34 27.47 10.21
CA VAL A 412 -9.45 26.40 9.70
C VAL A 412 -7.99 26.85 9.56
N LEU A 413 -7.64 28.07 9.97
CA LEU A 413 -6.27 28.58 9.88
C LEU A 413 -5.27 27.76 10.69
N HIS A 414 -5.69 27.16 11.81
CA HIS A 414 -4.84 26.27 12.61
C HIS A 414 -4.44 24.98 11.87
N ARG A 415 -5.11 24.65 10.75
CA ARG A 415 -4.86 23.43 9.97
C ARG A 415 -4.39 23.71 8.54
N ARG A 416 -4.56 24.94 8.03
CA ARG A 416 -4.31 25.27 6.63
C ARG A 416 -3.55 26.58 6.51
N PRO A 417 -2.57 26.67 5.59
CA PRO A 417 -1.85 27.90 5.36
C PRO A 417 -2.79 29.02 4.90
N LEU A 418 -2.49 30.25 5.32
CA LEU A 418 -3.19 31.43 4.86
C LEU A 418 -2.92 31.62 3.36
N SER A 419 -3.96 31.54 2.54
CA SER A 419 -3.85 31.74 1.10
C SER A 419 -5.18 32.24 0.53
N PRO A 420 -5.20 33.37 -0.21
CA PRO A 420 -6.35 33.81 -0.97
C PRO A 420 -6.54 32.94 -2.21
N ARG A 421 -7.78 32.50 -2.45
CA ARG A 421 -8.13 31.66 -3.60
C ARG A 421 -9.35 32.23 -4.30
N THR A 422 -9.25 32.38 -5.62
CA THR A 422 -10.42 32.71 -6.45
C THR A 422 -11.31 31.48 -6.58
N ARG A 423 -12.62 31.67 -6.37
CA ARG A 423 -13.67 30.66 -6.52
C ARG A 423 -14.80 31.21 -7.36
N ILE A 424 -15.56 30.32 -7.98
CA ILE A 424 -16.73 30.68 -8.78
C ILE A 424 -18.00 30.19 -8.11
N ILE A 425 -18.94 31.11 -7.92
CA ILE A 425 -20.34 30.79 -7.64
C ILE A 425 -21.07 30.75 -8.98
N TYR A 426 -21.38 29.56 -9.46
CA TYR A 426 -21.95 29.38 -10.80
C TYR A 426 -23.37 29.92 -10.88
N LYS A 427 -24.18 29.63 -9.87
CA LYS A 427 -25.58 30.02 -9.80
C LYS A 427 -26.06 29.99 -8.36
N MET A 428 -26.96 30.91 -8.02
CA MET A 428 -27.67 30.88 -6.74
C MET A 428 -29.15 31.16 -6.93
N ARG A 429 -29.95 30.72 -5.96
CA ARG A 429 -31.36 31.02 -5.86
C ARG A 429 -31.71 31.27 -4.39
N ALA A 430 -32.22 32.44 -4.09
CA ALA A 430 -32.70 32.84 -2.78
C ALA A 430 -34.23 33.01 -2.78
N ARG A 431 -34.84 32.68 -1.65
CA ARG A 431 -36.25 32.99 -1.35
C ARG A 431 -36.44 33.09 0.16
N TRP A 432 -37.42 33.87 0.60
CA TRP A 432 -37.84 33.87 1.99
C TRP A 432 -38.25 32.46 2.45
N ALA A 433 -37.91 32.15 3.70
CA ALA A 433 -38.24 30.87 4.33
C ALA A 433 -39.75 30.84 4.61
N LYS A 434 -40.38 29.68 4.39
CA LYS A 434 -41.79 29.50 4.72
C LYS A 434 -41.90 29.11 6.20
N SER A 435 -42.97 29.53 6.88
CA SER A 435 -43.16 29.28 8.32
C SER A 435 -43.03 27.79 8.70
N HIS A 436 -43.49 26.87 7.83
CA HIS A 436 -43.36 25.43 8.08
C HIS A 436 -41.92 24.89 8.07
N GLU A 437 -40.99 25.57 7.38
CA GLU A 437 -39.57 25.20 7.33
C GLU A 437 -38.83 25.59 8.61
N LEU A 438 -39.38 26.54 9.38
CA LEU A 438 -38.81 27.09 10.60
C LEU A 438 -39.39 26.47 11.89
N LYS A 439 -40.41 25.61 11.77
CA LYS A 439 -41.13 24.99 12.92
C LYS A 439 -40.22 24.31 13.97
N LYS A 440 -39.05 23.84 13.58
CA LYS A 440 -38.09 23.17 14.49
C LYS A 440 -37.02 24.11 15.07
N LEU A 441 -36.96 25.35 14.58
CA LEU A 441 -35.99 26.36 14.99
C LEU A 441 -36.61 27.39 15.92
N LEU A 442 -37.86 27.80 15.64
CA LEU A 442 -38.56 28.81 16.42
C LEU A 442 -39.28 28.12 17.59
N SER A 443 -38.92 28.54 18.80
CA SER A 443 -39.45 27.95 20.04
C SER A 443 -40.76 28.60 20.48
N THR A 444 -41.01 29.84 20.01
CA THR A 444 -42.22 30.61 20.33
C THR A 444 -42.78 31.30 19.07
N ALA A 445 -44.09 31.57 19.06
CA ALA A 445 -44.77 32.23 17.94
C ALA A 445 -44.41 33.72 17.77
N ALA A 446 -43.62 34.29 18.70
CA ALA A 446 -43.23 35.70 18.72
C ALA A 446 -41.86 35.97 18.08
N GLU A 447 -41.10 34.94 17.70
CA GLU A 447 -39.83 35.11 16.98
C GLU A 447 -40.13 35.45 15.50
N SER A 448 -39.62 36.60 15.02
CA SER A 448 -39.86 37.05 13.65
C SER A 448 -39.30 36.04 12.64
N THR A 449 -40.20 35.43 11.87
CA THR A 449 -39.88 34.49 10.78
C THR A 449 -39.30 35.19 9.55
N ASP A 450 -39.49 36.50 9.46
CA ASP A 450 -39.41 37.22 8.19
C ASP A 450 -37.96 37.57 7.82
N MET A 451 -37.03 37.33 8.74
CA MET A 451 -35.60 37.55 8.54
C MET A 451 -34.86 36.33 7.99
N PHE A 452 -35.55 35.18 7.89
CA PHE A 452 -34.94 33.93 7.43
C PHE A 452 -35.19 33.68 5.95
N PHE A 453 -34.15 33.26 5.24
CA PHE A 453 -34.26 32.89 3.83
C PHE A 453 -33.48 31.62 3.50
N VAL A 454 -33.93 30.94 2.45
CA VAL A 454 -33.29 29.73 1.92
C VAL A 454 -32.47 30.12 0.70
N LEU A 455 -31.20 29.71 0.70
CA LEU A 455 -30.27 29.89 -0.41
C LEU A 455 -29.87 28.53 -0.98
N ASP A 456 -30.25 28.27 -2.22
CA ASP A 456 -29.68 27.19 -3.03
C ASP A 456 -28.50 27.73 -3.83
N VAL A 457 -27.33 27.08 -3.74
CA VAL A 457 -26.11 27.58 -4.40
C VAL A 457 -25.30 26.46 -5.05
N LYS A 458 -24.87 26.71 -6.29
CA LYS A 458 -23.95 25.85 -7.06
C LYS A 458 -22.57 26.49 -7.10
N THR A 459 -21.56 25.80 -6.58
CA THR A 459 -20.21 26.36 -6.43
C THR A 459 -19.13 25.52 -7.10
N GLN A 460 -17.99 26.15 -7.35
CA GLN A 460 -16.74 25.46 -7.67
C GLN A 460 -16.28 24.61 -6.48
N ALA A 461 -15.59 23.50 -6.77
CA ALA A 461 -14.96 22.67 -5.77
C ALA A 461 -14.07 23.50 -4.81
N GLY A 462 -14.13 23.16 -3.53
CA GLY A 462 -13.33 23.83 -2.49
C GLY A 462 -13.78 25.26 -2.17
N THR A 463 -15.02 25.63 -2.51
CA THR A 463 -15.64 26.88 -2.05
C THR A 463 -16.15 26.72 -0.62
N TYR A 464 -15.81 27.67 0.24
CA TYR A 464 -16.24 27.72 1.63
C TYR A 464 -17.59 28.46 1.72
N VAL A 465 -18.69 27.70 1.78
CA VAL A 465 -20.05 28.26 1.64
C VAL A 465 -20.46 29.10 2.85
N LYS A 466 -20.10 28.70 4.08
CA LYS A 466 -20.39 29.49 5.29
C LYS A 466 -19.79 30.90 5.15
N GLU A 467 -18.51 30.96 4.78
CA GLU A 467 -17.77 32.20 4.63
C GLU A 467 -18.21 33.03 3.40
N PHE A 468 -18.79 32.40 2.38
CA PHE A 468 -19.48 33.13 1.31
C PHE A 468 -20.78 33.79 1.80
N VAL A 469 -21.46 33.21 2.78
CA VAL A 469 -22.66 33.79 3.40
C VAL A 469 -22.28 34.95 4.31
N HIS A 470 -21.51 34.70 5.37
CA HIS A 470 -21.24 35.69 6.43
C HIS A 470 -19.97 36.55 6.22
N GLY A 471 -19.28 36.39 5.09
CA GLY A 471 -18.11 37.20 4.71
C GLY A 471 -16.82 36.96 5.49
N ASP A 472 -16.85 36.19 6.59
CA ASP A 472 -15.72 35.92 7.49
C ASP A 472 -14.98 37.21 7.89
N PHE A 473 -15.72 38.22 8.37
CA PHE A 473 -15.20 39.55 8.72
C PHE A 473 -14.45 40.21 7.56
N GLY A 474 -15.01 40.13 6.34
CA GLY A 474 -14.46 40.72 5.13
C GLY A 474 -13.31 39.93 4.48
N ARG A 475 -13.04 38.70 4.93
CA ARG A 475 -12.01 37.81 4.36
C ARG A 475 -12.47 37.07 3.11
N THR A 476 -13.78 37.03 2.85
CA THR A 476 -14.37 36.60 1.59
C THR A 476 -15.03 37.80 0.90
N LYS A 477 -14.62 38.11 -0.35
CA LYS A 477 -15.22 39.22 -1.13
C LYS A 477 -15.37 38.88 -2.62
N PRO A 478 -16.50 39.25 -3.26
CA PRO A 478 -17.75 39.63 -2.61
C PRO A 478 -18.39 38.45 -1.85
N ASN A 479 -19.23 38.74 -0.87
CA ASN A 479 -20.03 37.79 -0.08
C ASN A 479 -21.51 38.23 -0.04
N LEU A 480 -22.41 37.46 0.59
CA LEU A 480 -23.84 37.82 0.62
C LEU A 480 -24.15 39.11 1.38
N CYS A 481 -23.35 39.47 2.38
CA CYS A 481 -23.50 40.74 3.07
C CYS A 481 -23.25 41.91 2.11
N ASP A 482 -22.25 41.78 1.24
CA ASP A 482 -21.96 42.78 0.19
C ASP A 482 -23.10 42.88 -0.84
N PHE A 483 -23.71 41.75 -1.21
CA PHE A 483 -24.78 41.73 -2.22
C PHE A 483 -26.13 42.26 -1.70
N LEU A 484 -26.46 41.97 -0.44
CA LEU A 484 -27.73 42.37 0.17
C LEU A 484 -27.64 43.69 0.95
N ASN A 485 -26.44 44.24 1.11
CA ASN A 485 -26.17 45.42 1.95
C ASN A 485 -26.77 45.29 3.37
N THR A 486 -26.59 44.11 3.95
CA THR A 486 -27.15 43.71 5.25
C THR A 486 -26.27 42.63 5.84
N GLU A 487 -26.19 42.53 7.17
CA GLU A 487 -25.49 41.44 7.80
C GLU A 487 -26.25 40.12 7.60
N VAL A 488 -25.56 39.10 7.06
CA VAL A 488 -26.15 37.79 6.82
C VAL A 488 -25.35 36.74 7.56
N ASP A 489 -26.03 35.85 8.29
CA ASP A 489 -25.41 34.70 8.92
C ASP A 489 -26.07 33.38 8.47
N ILE A 490 -25.38 32.27 8.71
CA ILE A 490 -25.81 30.94 8.32
C ILE A 490 -26.24 30.11 9.53
N VAL A 491 -27.49 29.66 9.51
CA VAL A 491 -28.10 28.85 10.58
C VAL A 491 -27.82 27.37 10.35
N ALA A 492 -27.96 26.94 9.10
CA ALA A 492 -27.85 25.54 8.74
C ALA A 492 -27.40 25.37 7.30
N LEU A 493 -26.65 24.31 7.02
CA LEU A 493 -26.15 24.02 5.69
C LEU A 493 -26.30 22.53 5.36
N ASP A 494 -26.75 22.27 4.14
CA ASP A 494 -26.83 20.93 3.56
C ASP A 494 -26.06 20.89 2.25
N VAL A 495 -25.30 19.81 2.04
CA VAL A 495 -24.84 19.40 0.72
C VAL A 495 -25.99 18.69 0.04
N THR A 496 -26.45 19.22 -1.09
CA THR A 496 -27.61 18.72 -1.83
C THR A 496 -27.22 17.98 -3.10
N GLY A 497 -25.96 18.06 -3.52
CA GLY A 497 -25.47 17.32 -4.68
C GLY A 497 -23.98 17.48 -4.93
N ILE A 498 -23.38 16.44 -5.49
CA ILE A 498 -22.00 16.42 -5.98
C ILE A 498 -22.05 15.95 -7.42
N ASN A 499 -21.64 16.82 -8.36
CA ASN A 499 -21.72 16.57 -9.79
C ASN A 499 -20.66 15.58 -10.31
N LEU A 500 -20.67 14.36 -9.76
CA LEU A 500 -19.77 13.27 -10.09
C LEU A 500 -20.61 12.02 -10.37
N LYS A 501 -20.58 11.56 -11.62
CA LYS A 501 -21.15 10.26 -12.03
C LYS A 501 -20.21 9.14 -11.57
N TRP A 502 -20.56 8.50 -10.46
CA TRP A 502 -19.74 7.54 -9.70
C TRP A 502 -20.60 6.89 -8.57
N PRO A 503 -20.40 5.62 -8.16
CA PRO A 503 -19.49 4.64 -8.74
C PRO A 503 -20.00 4.08 -10.06
#